data_AF-A0AAD4N196-F1
#
_entry.id   AF-A0AAD4N196-F1
#
_cell.length_a   1.000
_cell.length_b   1.000
_cell.length_c   1.000
_cell.angle_alpha   90.00
_cell.angle_beta   90.00
_cell.angle_gamma   90.00
#
_symmetry.space_group_name_H-M   'P 1'
#
loop_
_entity.id
_entity.type
_entity.pdbx_description
1 polymer ?
#
loop_
_entity_poly.entity_id
_entity_poly.type
_entity_poly.pdbx_seq_one_letter_code
_entity_poly.pdbx_strand_id
1 'polypeptide(L)'
;MYYSTYNNKIVAPTLLFCIDQSTWQVLFVGNSQTEAAAIDQELFNEYGFSVDQLMELAGLSSAQAIHSLYDKGNVLVIAGPGNNGGDGLAISKSSIPIISIDIPSGWDVEDGPPADESVPTLKPDAIISLTAPKLCAKHFQGRAHFLGGRFVPPSLERKYQLNIPVYEGSSGFLRL
;
A
#
# COMPACT_ATOMS: atom_id res chain seq x y z
N MET A 1 -5.22 13.77 37.51
CA MET A 1 -3.77 14.03 37.64
C MET A 1 -3.33 14.77 36.39
N TYR A 2 -2.51 15.82 36.50
CA TYR A 2 -2.32 16.82 35.43
C TYR A 2 -1.51 16.31 34.24
N TYR A 3 -1.93 16.67 33.02
CA TYR A 3 -1.03 17.03 31.93
C TYR A 3 -1.53 18.31 31.23
N SER A 4 -0.58 19.11 30.75
CA SER A 4 -0.80 20.51 30.35
C SER A 4 -1.08 20.66 28.85
N THR A 5 -1.97 21.60 28.51
CA THR A 5 -2.20 22.06 27.14
C THR A 5 -1.11 23.05 26.71
N TYR A 6 -0.53 22.86 25.52
CA TYR A 6 0.28 23.88 24.86
C TYR A 6 -0.32 24.19 23.47
N ASN A 7 -0.55 25.47 23.19
CA ASN A 7 -1.02 26.01 21.89
C ASN A 7 -2.37 25.50 21.34
N ASN A 8 -3.45 25.58 22.14
CA ASN A 8 -4.89 25.66 21.76
C ASN A 8 -5.21 25.70 20.24
N LYS A 9 -5.06 24.56 19.56
CA LYS A 9 -5.47 24.38 18.16
C LYS A 9 -5.99 22.97 17.97
N ILE A 10 -7.31 22.84 17.99
CA ILE A 10 -7.97 21.82 17.19
C ILE A 10 -7.76 22.26 15.74
N VAL A 11 -6.82 21.62 15.04
CA VAL A 11 -6.76 21.71 13.57
C VAL A 11 -7.37 20.43 13.03
N ALA A 12 -8.68 20.45 12.82
CA ALA A 12 -9.28 19.52 11.87
C ALA A 12 -8.89 20.00 10.46
N PRO A 13 -8.21 19.19 9.63
CA PRO A 13 -8.07 19.50 8.22
C PRO A 13 -9.35 19.10 7.49
N THR A 14 -10.39 19.93 7.58
CA THR A 14 -11.35 20.01 6.47
C THR A 14 -10.66 20.74 5.33
N LEU A 15 -10.38 20.05 4.22
CA LEU A 15 -9.80 20.68 3.03
C LEU A 15 -10.44 20.14 1.73
N LEU A 16 -10.99 21.06 0.94
CA LEU A 16 -11.99 20.82 -0.12
C LEU A 16 -12.20 22.14 -0.91
N PHE A 17 -12.23 22.24 -2.25
CA PHE A 17 -11.84 21.33 -3.34
C PHE A 17 -10.83 22.05 -4.25
N CYS A 18 -10.12 21.32 -5.12
CA CYS A 18 -10.02 21.73 -6.54
C CYS A 18 -9.73 20.53 -7.45
N ILE A 19 -10.54 20.34 -8.50
CA ILE A 19 -10.25 19.39 -9.58
C ILE A 19 -9.64 20.18 -10.73
N ASP A 20 -8.34 20.05 -10.93
CA ASP A 20 -7.72 20.34 -12.23
C ASP A 20 -7.91 19.10 -13.13
N GLN A 21 -8.53 19.28 -14.29
CA GLN A 21 -8.77 18.19 -15.24
C GLN A 21 -7.50 17.69 -15.97
N SER A 22 -6.32 18.25 -15.66
CA SER A 22 -5.04 17.87 -16.25
C SER A 22 -4.10 17.08 -15.32
N THR A 23 -4.35 17.04 -14.00
CA THR A 23 -3.52 16.26 -13.05
C THR A 23 -4.34 15.55 -11.98
N TRP A 24 -4.48 14.23 -12.12
CA TRP A 24 -4.97 13.36 -11.05
C TRP A 24 -3.88 13.16 -9.99
N GLN A 25 -3.54 14.21 -9.24
CA GLN A 25 -2.79 14.01 -7.99
C GLN A 25 -3.75 13.49 -6.93
N VAL A 26 -3.81 12.16 -6.81
CA VAL A 26 -4.36 11.49 -5.64
C VAL A 26 -3.63 12.06 -4.42
N LEU A 27 -4.37 12.65 -3.48
CA LEU A 27 -3.79 13.06 -2.20
C LEU A 27 -3.31 11.79 -1.51
N PHE A 28 -1.99 11.58 -1.47
CA PHE A 28 -1.41 10.37 -0.89
C PHE A 28 -1.66 10.35 0.62
N VAL A 29 -2.73 9.66 1.02
CA VAL A 29 -2.96 9.23 2.39
C VAL A 29 -2.33 7.86 2.52
N GLY A 30 -1.17 7.82 3.18
CA GLY A 30 -0.48 6.58 3.49
C GLY A 30 -0.28 6.44 4.98
N ASN A 31 -0.42 5.22 5.48
CA ASN A 31 -0.41 4.91 6.89
C ASN A 31 1.03 4.67 7.38
N SER A 32 1.30 5.07 8.62
CA SER A 32 2.47 4.62 9.39
C SER A 32 2.42 3.11 9.65
N GLN A 33 3.55 2.52 10.04
CA GLN A 33 3.62 1.12 10.45
C GLN A 33 2.67 0.85 11.64
N THR A 34 2.55 1.83 12.56
CA THR A 34 1.67 1.73 13.74
C THR A 34 0.20 1.76 13.35
N GLU A 35 -0.21 2.65 12.44
CA GLU A 35 -1.60 2.71 11.97
C GLU A 35 -1.99 1.48 11.15
N ALA A 36 -1.10 0.99 10.29
CA ALA A 36 -1.32 -0.26 9.54
C ALA A 36 -1.54 -1.45 10.50
N ALA A 37 -0.68 -1.61 11.50
CA ALA A 37 -0.83 -2.67 12.50
C ALA A 37 -2.12 -2.53 13.34
N ALA A 38 -2.55 -1.30 13.64
CA ALA A 38 -3.80 -1.06 14.37
C ALA A 38 -5.05 -1.41 13.52
N ILE A 39 -5.05 -1.06 12.23
CA ILE A 39 -6.11 -1.41 11.29
C ILE A 39 -6.26 -2.94 11.17
N ASP A 40 -5.14 -3.65 11.01
CA ASP A 40 -5.14 -5.12 10.94
C ASP A 40 -5.69 -5.75 12.23
N GLN A 41 -5.28 -5.24 13.41
CA GLN A 41 -5.82 -5.69 14.69
C GLN A 41 -7.34 -5.47 14.80
N GLU A 42 -7.87 -4.36 14.30
CA GLU A 42 -9.32 -4.14 14.30
C GLU A 42 -10.05 -5.08 13.32
N LEU A 43 -9.51 -5.28 12.11
CA LEU A 43 -10.07 -6.21 11.13
C LEU A 43 -10.19 -7.64 11.69
N PHE A 44 -9.17 -8.13 12.39
CA PHE A 44 -9.19 -9.46 12.99
C PHE A 44 -10.06 -9.55 14.25
N ASN A 45 -10.02 -8.56 15.15
CA ASN A 45 -10.67 -8.66 16.45
C ASN A 45 -12.08 -8.04 16.49
N GLU A 46 -12.26 -6.81 16.00
CA GLU A 46 -13.54 -6.08 16.08
C GLU A 46 -14.49 -6.48 14.93
N TYR A 47 -13.96 -6.65 13.72
CA TYR A 47 -14.75 -7.04 12.54
C TYR A 47 -14.77 -8.56 12.30
N GLY A 48 -13.95 -9.33 13.01
CA GLY A 48 -14.00 -10.80 13.03
C GLY A 48 -13.58 -11.47 11.72
N PHE A 49 -12.81 -10.80 10.86
CA PHE A 49 -12.23 -11.44 9.69
C PHE A 49 -11.20 -12.50 10.10
N SER A 50 -11.17 -13.64 9.41
CA SER A 50 -10.05 -14.56 9.56
C SER A 50 -8.83 -14.10 8.74
N VAL A 51 -7.65 -14.55 9.15
CA VAL A 51 -6.40 -14.36 8.39
C VAL A 51 -6.56 -14.88 6.96
N ASP A 52 -7.09 -16.10 6.80
CA ASP A 52 -7.31 -16.73 5.50
C ASP A 52 -8.23 -15.89 4.59
N GLN A 53 -9.29 -15.28 5.13
CA GLN A 53 -10.21 -14.43 4.36
C GLN A 53 -9.51 -13.18 3.81
N LEU A 54 -8.75 -12.48 4.64
CA LEU A 54 -8.03 -11.27 4.18
C LEU A 54 -6.89 -11.64 3.22
N MET A 55 -6.18 -12.72 3.48
CA MET A 55 -5.11 -13.21 2.59
C MET A 55 -5.65 -13.62 1.22
N GLU A 56 -6.77 -14.34 1.14
CA GLU A 56 -7.39 -14.73 -0.13
C GLU A 56 -7.87 -13.50 -0.91
N LEU A 57 -8.53 -12.54 -0.25
CA LEU A 57 -8.98 -11.30 -0.89
C LEU A 57 -7.80 -10.42 -1.36
N ALA A 58 -6.73 -10.34 -0.57
CA ALA A 58 -5.51 -9.63 -0.95
C ALA A 58 -4.78 -10.31 -2.12
N GLY A 59 -4.69 -11.64 -2.10
CA GLY A 59 -4.12 -12.46 -3.18
C GLY A 59 -4.90 -12.30 -4.49
N LEU A 60 -6.23 -12.40 -4.43
CA LEU A 60 -7.11 -12.18 -5.58
C LEU A 60 -6.97 -10.76 -6.15
N SER A 61 -7.00 -9.74 -5.28
CA SER A 61 -6.81 -8.33 -5.69
C SER A 61 -5.46 -8.14 -6.38
N SER A 62 -4.41 -8.77 -5.86
CA SER A 62 -3.06 -8.72 -6.42
C SER A 62 -2.98 -9.40 -7.78
N ALA A 63 -3.55 -10.61 -7.91
CA ALA A 63 -3.60 -11.34 -9.18
C ALA A 63 -4.36 -10.57 -10.27
N GLN A 64 -5.48 -9.93 -9.92
CA GLN A 64 -6.26 -9.08 -10.82
C GLN A 64 -5.45 -7.85 -11.28
N ALA A 65 -4.76 -7.16 -10.36
CA ALA A 65 -3.90 -6.02 -10.70
C ALA A 65 -2.73 -6.42 -11.61
N ILE A 66 -2.07 -7.55 -11.33
CA ILE A 66 -0.98 -8.10 -12.17
C ILE A 66 -1.50 -8.42 -13.58
N HIS A 67 -2.65 -9.09 -13.69
CA HIS A 67 -3.25 -9.41 -14.98
C HIS A 67 -3.63 -8.15 -15.79
N SER A 68 -4.03 -7.06 -15.13
CA SER A 68 -4.31 -5.78 -15.79
C SER A 68 -3.07 -5.12 -16.42
N LEU A 69 -1.86 -5.43 -15.92
CA LEU A 69 -0.59 -5.00 -16.50
C LEU A 69 -0.05 -5.97 -17.56
N TYR A 70 -0.31 -7.27 -17.39
CA TYR A 70 0.32 -8.35 -18.16
C TYR A 70 -0.74 -9.38 -18.61
N ASP A 71 -1.13 -9.33 -19.89
CA ASP A 71 -2.09 -10.28 -20.49
C ASP A 71 -1.61 -11.74 -20.39
N LYS A 72 -0.32 -11.98 -20.67
CA LYS A 72 0.30 -13.32 -20.68
C LYS A 72 1.78 -13.24 -20.27
N GLY A 73 2.27 -14.28 -19.59
CA GLY A 73 3.68 -14.44 -19.23
C GLY A 73 3.90 -15.56 -18.22
N ASN A 74 5.17 -15.90 -17.97
CA ASN A 74 5.54 -16.75 -16.84
C ASN A 74 5.71 -15.87 -15.60
N VAL A 75 5.04 -16.21 -14.50
CA VAL A 75 5.15 -15.49 -13.22
C VAL A 75 6.00 -16.31 -12.25
N LEU A 76 7.04 -15.68 -11.71
CA LEU A 76 7.79 -16.21 -10.57
C LEU A 76 7.27 -15.53 -9.29
N VAL A 77 6.65 -16.29 -8.41
CA VAL A 77 6.25 -15.81 -7.08
C VAL A 77 7.35 -16.17 -6.08
N ILE A 78 7.89 -15.16 -5.40
CA ILE A 78 8.85 -15.34 -4.30
C ILE A 78 8.14 -14.96 -3.01
N ALA A 79 7.86 -15.98 -2.20
CA ALA A 79 7.23 -15.85 -0.91
C ALA A 79 8.12 -16.47 0.16
N GLY A 80 8.24 -15.80 1.30
CA GLY A 80 9.09 -16.24 2.40
C GLY A 80 8.83 -15.40 3.66
N PRO A 81 9.12 -15.94 4.85
CA PRO A 81 8.85 -15.31 6.15
C PRO A 81 9.83 -14.16 6.48
N GLY A 82 10.71 -13.82 5.55
CA GLY A 82 11.89 -12.97 5.68
C GLY A 82 12.87 -13.30 4.55
N ASN A 83 13.96 -12.55 4.43
CA ASN A 83 15.02 -12.71 3.41
C ASN A 83 14.63 -12.53 1.92
N ASN A 84 13.34 -12.38 1.55
CA ASN A 84 12.92 -12.11 0.15
C ASN A 84 13.61 -10.88 -0.48
N GLY A 85 14.12 -9.94 0.33
CA GLY A 85 14.94 -8.82 -0.15
C GLY A 85 16.23 -9.26 -0.85
N GLY A 86 16.81 -10.41 -0.49
CA GLY A 86 18.00 -10.96 -1.14
C GLY A 86 17.72 -11.49 -2.55
N ASP A 87 16.66 -12.27 -2.71
CA ASP A 87 16.23 -12.78 -4.03
C ASP A 87 15.71 -11.63 -4.91
N GLY A 88 14.91 -10.72 -4.33
CA GLY A 88 14.50 -9.49 -4.98
C GLY A 88 15.69 -8.67 -5.48
N LEU A 89 16.77 -8.59 -4.69
CA LEU A 89 17.99 -7.90 -5.06
C LEU A 89 18.81 -8.60 -6.16
N ALA A 90 18.76 -9.93 -6.25
CA ALA A 90 19.32 -10.64 -7.39
C ALA A 90 18.53 -10.29 -8.67
N ILE A 91 17.20 -10.20 -8.57
CA ILE A 91 16.32 -9.91 -9.71
C ILE A 91 16.35 -8.43 -10.11
N SER A 92 16.60 -7.48 -9.21
CA SER A 92 16.67 -6.04 -9.55
C SER A 92 17.82 -5.66 -10.48
N LYS A 93 18.78 -6.58 -10.67
CA LYS A 93 19.88 -6.46 -11.64
C LYS A 93 19.53 -7.02 -13.02
N SER A 94 18.33 -7.58 -13.18
CA SER A 94 17.81 -8.12 -14.44
C SER A 94 16.87 -7.14 -15.14
N SER A 95 16.50 -7.44 -16.38
CA SER A 95 15.46 -6.70 -17.13
C SER A 95 14.04 -7.24 -16.88
N ILE A 96 13.84 -8.10 -15.89
CA ILE A 96 12.53 -8.70 -15.56
C ILE A 96 11.73 -7.69 -14.72
N PRO A 97 10.50 -7.32 -15.11
CA PRO A 97 9.67 -6.43 -14.30
C PRO A 97 9.38 -7.04 -12.92
N ILE A 98 9.66 -6.29 -11.86
CA ILE A 98 9.38 -6.69 -10.48
C ILE A 98 8.08 -6.01 -10.03
N ILE A 99 7.19 -6.79 -9.43
CA ILE A 99 5.97 -6.29 -8.79
C ILE A 99 6.10 -6.57 -7.30
N SER A 100 5.97 -5.55 -6.45
CA SER A 100 5.97 -5.74 -5.00
C SER A 100 4.55 -5.69 -4.45
N ILE A 101 4.21 -6.70 -3.64
CA ILE A 101 2.94 -6.75 -2.90
C ILE A 101 3.14 -6.02 -1.57
N ASP A 102 2.23 -5.11 -1.30
CA ASP A 102 2.18 -4.16 -0.21
C ASP A 102 3.35 -3.16 -0.14
N ILE A 103 4.57 -3.64 0.12
CA ILE A 103 5.80 -2.85 0.32
C ILE A 103 6.96 -3.52 -0.42
N PRO A 104 7.86 -2.78 -1.10
CA PRO A 104 9.06 -3.36 -1.69
C PRO A 104 9.99 -3.94 -0.63
N SER A 105 10.36 -5.22 -0.77
CA SER A 105 11.22 -5.89 0.22
C SER A 105 12.57 -5.19 0.38
N GLY A 106 12.94 -4.87 1.62
CA GLY A 106 14.16 -4.14 1.96
C GLY A 106 14.03 -2.61 1.95
N TRP A 107 12.83 -2.07 1.70
CA TRP A 107 12.50 -0.69 2.05
C TRP A 107 12.05 -0.61 3.52
N ASP A 108 12.33 0.52 4.15
CA ASP A 108 11.64 0.92 5.37
C ASP A 108 10.15 1.19 5.09
N VAL A 109 9.28 0.97 6.07
CA VAL A 109 7.81 1.11 5.92
C VAL A 109 7.38 2.57 5.77
N GLU A 110 8.18 3.51 6.25
CA GLU A 110 7.88 4.94 6.26
C GLU A 110 8.87 5.74 5.43
N ASP A 111 10.17 5.55 5.61
CA ASP A 111 11.23 6.30 4.92
C ASP A 111 11.55 5.76 3.50
N GLY A 112 11.04 4.58 3.15
CA GLY A 112 11.18 3.99 1.81
C GLY A 112 12.55 3.34 1.56
N PRO A 113 13.15 3.50 0.37
CA PRO A 113 14.43 2.84 0.05
C PRO A 113 15.57 3.35 0.95
N PRO A 114 16.64 2.55 1.16
CA PRO A 114 17.82 3.00 1.88
C PRO A 114 18.38 4.33 1.34
N ALA A 115 18.66 5.27 2.24
CA ALA A 115 19.15 6.61 1.89
C ALA A 115 20.57 6.62 1.29
N ASP A 116 21.36 5.57 1.56
CA ASP A 116 22.64 5.35 0.90
C ASP A 116 22.42 4.62 -0.43
N GLU A 117 22.55 5.34 -1.55
CA GLU A 117 22.38 4.79 -2.91
C GLU A 117 23.36 3.66 -3.26
N SER A 118 24.45 3.50 -2.50
CA SER A 118 25.36 2.36 -2.68
C SER A 118 24.80 1.06 -2.10
N VAL A 119 23.82 1.13 -1.18
CA VAL A 119 23.09 -0.03 -0.66
C VAL A 119 22.14 -0.53 -1.77
N PRO A 120 22.35 -1.74 -2.30
CA PRO A 120 21.53 -2.21 -3.40
C PRO A 120 20.08 -2.44 -2.95
N THR A 121 19.12 -1.86 -3.66
CA THR A 121 17.69 -1.88 -3.29
C THR A 121 16.79 -2.38 -4.43
N LEU A 122 15.59 -2.84 -4.08
CA LEU A 122 14.52 -3.11 -5.03
C LEU A 122 14.03 -1.80 -5.66
N LYS A 123 13.88 -1.81 -6.99
CA LYS A 123 13.20 -0.76 -7.76
C LYS A 123 12.06 -1.42 -8.55
N PRO A 124 10.89 -1.65 -7.92
CA PRO A 124 9.80 -2.34 -8.58
C PRO A 124 9.22 -1.51 -9.72
N ASP A 125 8.77 -2.22 -10.75
CA ASP A 125 8.05 -1.67 -11.90
C ASP A 125 6.60 -1.35 -11.54
N ALA A 126 6.01 -2.12 -10.63
CA ALA A 126 4.70 -1.85 -10.06
C ALA A 126 4.63 -2.20 -8.55
N ILE A 127 3.78 -1.49 -7.82
CA ILE A 127 3.44 -1.83 -6.43
C ILE A 127 1.93 -1.99 -6.26
N ILE A 128 1.52 -2.93 -5.41
CA ILE A 128 0.12 -3.21 -5.09
C ILE A 128 -0.03 -3.07 -3.58
N SER A 129 -0.37 -1.87 -3.10
CA SER A 129 -0.62 -1.63 -1.68
C SER A 129 -1.88 -2.34 -1.22
N LEU A 130 -1.86 -2.91 -0.01
CA LEU A 130 -2.99 -3.63 0.58
C LEU A 130 -3.61 -2.82 1.71
N THR A 131 -4.96 -2.79 1.74
CA THR A 131 -5.78 -2.05 2.72
C THR A 131 -5.71 -0.52 2.52
N ALA A 132 -4.50 0.04 2.57
CA ALA A 132 -4.15 1.42 2.23
C ALA A 132 -2.65 1.47 1.88
N PRO A 133 -2.16 2.47 1.11
CA PRO A 133 -0.73 2.69 0.93
C PRO A 133 -0.01 2.87 2.27
N LYS A 134 1.23 2.39 2.38
CA LYS A 134 2.12 2.72 3.50
C LYS A 134 3.00 3.92 3.12
N LEU A 135 3.46 4.68 4.11
CA LEU A 135 4.20 5.94 3.90
C LEU A 135 5.36 5.82 2.90
N CYS A 136 6.09 4.70 2.91
CA CYS A 136 7.16 4.38 1.95
C CYS A 136 6.77 4.48 0.47
N ALA A 137 5.50 4.26 0.10
CA ALA A 137 5.08 4.30 -1.30
C ALA A 137 5.08 5.74 -1.89
N LYS A 138 5.31 6.78 -1.08
CA LYS A 138 5.68 8.14 -1.57
C LYS A 138 6.98 8.15 -2.37
N HIS A 139 7.85 7.17 -2.13
CA HIS A 139 9.17 7.04 -2.77
C HIS A 139 9.12 6.15 -4.03
N PHE A 140 7.94 5.63 -4.38
CA PHE A 140 7.75 4.78 -5.56
C PHE A 140 7.85 5.60 -6.87
N GLN A 141 8.56 5.05 -7.85
CA GLN A 141 8.82 5.70 -9.16
C GLN A 141 8.58 4.76 -10.35
N GLY A 142 7.92 3.61 -10.14
CA GLY A 142 7.59 2.66 -11.21
C GLY A 142 6.40 3.09 -12.06
N ARG A 143 5.99 2.23 -12.99
CA ARG A 143 4.96 2.53 -14.01
C ARG A 143 3.52 2.49 -13.49
N ALA A 144 3.26 1.77 -12.41
CA ALA A 144 1.91 1.63 -11.86
C ALA A 144 1.89 1.40 -10.34
N HIS A 145 1.04 2.15 -9.64
CA HIS A 145 0.65 1.89 -8.26
C HIS A 145 -0.81 1.45 -8.27
N PHE A 146 -1.10 0.35 -7.59
CA PHE A 146 -2.47 -0.10 -7.33
C PHE A 146 -2.77 -0.15 -5.84
N LEU A 147 -4.04 0.03 -5.50
CA LEU A 147 -4.61 -0.30 -4.21
C LEU A 147 -5.47 -1.57 -4.37
N GLY A 148 -5.20 -2.58 -3.54
CA GLY A 148 -5.97 -3.81 -3.45
C GLY A 148 -6.44 -4.10 -2.02
N GLY A 149 -7.26 -5.13 -1.86
CA GLY A 149 -7.85 -5.47 -0.56
C GLY A 149 -9.12 -4.66 -0.30
N ARG A 150 -10.10 -4.76 -1.21
CA ARG A 150 -11.44 -4.17 -1.08
C ARG A 150 -12.30 -4.88 -0.02
N PHE A 151 -11.87 -4.80 1.24
CA PHE A 151 -12.56 -5.35 2.41
C PHE A 151 -12.69 -4.35 3.57
N VAL A 152 -12.10 -3.15 3.45
CA VAL A 152 -12.13 -2.12 4.50
C VAL A 152 -13.58 -1.68 4.78
N PRO A 153 -14.08 -1.84 6.02
CA PRO A 153 -15.42 -1.38 6.39
C PRO A 153 -15.52 0.17 6.37
N PRO A 154 -16.64 0.76 5.91
CA PRO A 154 -16.80 2.23 5.88
C PRO A 154 -16.75 2.93 7.25
N SER A 155 -16.86 2.19 8.35
CA SER A 155 -16.58 2.67 9.71
C SER A 155 -15.09 2.82 9.97
N LEU A 156 -14.29 1.83 9.55
CA LEU A 156 -12.84 1.78 9.70
C LEU A 156 -12.16 2.82 8.80
N GLU A 157 -12.63 2.93 7.54
CA GLU A 157 -12.17 3.95 6.60
C GLU A 157 -12.31 5.37 7.16
N ARG A 158 -13.46 5.70 7.75
CA ARG A 158 -13.71 7.01 8.39
C ARG A 158 -12.92 7.20 9.67
N LYS A 159 -12.71 6.14 10.47
CA LYS A 159 -11.95 6.18 11.73
C LYS A 159 -10.49 6.56 11.48
N TYR A 160 -9.87 5.98 10.45
CA TYR A 160 -8.48 6.21 10.06
C TYR A 160 -8.31 7.27 8.95
N GLN A 161 -9.41 7.88 8.48
CA GLN A 161 -9.41 8.90 7.42
C GLN A 161 -8.67 8.44 6.14
N LEU A 162 -8.86 7.17 5.76
CA LEU A 162 -8.09 6.53 4.68
C LEU A 162 -8.40 7.11 3.30
N ASN A 163 -9.55 7.77 3.14
CA ASN A 163 -10.00 8.42 1.89
C ASN A 163 -9.84 7.51 0.66
N ILE A 164 -10.39 6.29 0.74
CA ILE A 164 -10.13 5.25 -0.25
C ILE A 164 -10.86 5.61 -1.56
N PRO A 165 -10.18 5.65 -2.73
CA PRO A 165 -10.83 5.90 -3.99
C PRO A 165 -11.91 4.85 -4.31
N VAL A 166 -12.92 5.24 -5.08
CA VAL A 166 -14.04 4.35 -5.41
C VAL A 166 -13.57 3.25 -6.38
N TYR A 167 -13.58 2.00 -5.91
CA TYR A 167 -13.36 0.83 -6.75
C TYR A 167 -14.45 0.68 -7.82
N GLU A 168 -14.06 0.50 -9.07
CA GLU A 168 -15.00 0.29 -10.17
C GLU A 168 -15.70 -1.08 -10.10
N GLY A 169 -17.02 -1.09 -10.30
CA GLY A 169 -17.85 -2.29 -10.37
C GLY A 169 -17.59 -3.25 -9.21
N SER A 170 -17.24 -4.50 -9.55
CA SER A 170 -16.86 -5.58 -8.62
C SER A 170 -15.35 -5.83 -8.54
N SER A 171 -14.50 -4.89 -8.98
CA SER A 171 -13.04 -5.04 -8.89
C SER A 171 -12.56 -5.13 -7.45
N GLY A 172 -11.58 -6.00 -7.16
CA GLY A 172 -10.87 -6.06 -5.88
C GLY A 172 -9.71 -5.06 -5.77
N PHE A 173 -9.34 -4.42 -6.89
CA PHE A 173 -8.23 -3.47 -7.01
C PHE A 173 -8.64 -2.20 -7.77
N LEU A 174 -7.86 -1.13 -7.61
CA LEU A 174 -7.92 0.08 -8.42
C LEU A 174 -6.50 0.62 -8.67
N ARG A 175 -6.33 1.45 -9.70
CA ARG A 175 -5.07 2.14 -9.98
C ARG A 175 -5.06 3.51 -9.32
N LEU A 176 -3.93 3.87 -8.71
CA LEU A 176 -3.64 5.18 -8.13
C LEU A 176 -2.87 6.07 -9.12
#